data_AF-A0A9P8EZJ6-F1
#
_entry.id   AF-A0A9P8EZJ6-F1
#
_cell.length_a   1.000
_cell.length_b   1.000
_cell.length_c   1.000
_cell.angle_alpha   90.00
_cell.angle_beta   90.00
_cell.angle_gamma   90.00
#
_symmetry.space_group_name_H-M   'P 1'
#
loop_
_entity.id
_entity.type
_entity.pdbx_description
1 polymer ?
#
loop_
_entity_poly.entity_id
_entity_poly.type
_entity_poly.pdbx_seq_one_letter_code
_entity_poly.pdbx_strand_id
1 'polypeptide(L)'
;GDRDKTNEFTKSGYPLGLMLNIRGQRFVDEGFDLRNYTYAKFGRAILEQPEALAFQVWDAEAVAWLREEEYRDDIVRKIRAESLEELAEKLAEEGLREPQQFLRTINDYNAAVRAHRKEYPDAKLDPSIKDGLSTQSSRMALELPKSNWALPVVKGPFTAVRVTSGITFSFGGLAVEPTTANVV
;
A
#
# COMPACT_ATOMS: atom_id res chain seq x y z
N GLY A 1 -9.35 22.09 -9.78
CA GLY A 1 -8.54 20.87 -9.98
C GLY A 1 -8.10 20.84 -11.42
N ASP A 2 -6.83 20.55 -11.66
CA ASP A 2 -6.27 20.39 -13.00
C ASP A 2 -6.68 19.02 -13.56
N ARG A 3 -7.52 19.00 -14.61
CA ARG A 3 -8.12 17.77 -15.16
C ARG A 3 -7.07 16.84 -15.76
N ASP A 4 -5.97 17.40 -16.27
CA ASP A 4 -4.92 16.62 -16.93
C ASP A 4 -4.04 15.89 -15.90
N LYS A 5 -3.94 16.43 -14.68
CA LYS A 5 -3.13 15.86 -13.59
C LYS A 5 -3.92 15.01 -12.60
N THR A 6 -5.25 14.97 -12.69
CA THR A 6 -6.10 14.34 -11.66
C THR A 6 -5.85 12.83 -11.55
N ASN A 7 -5.57 12.15 -12.66
CA ASN A 7 -5.23 10.72 -12.67
C ASN A 7 -3.79 10.44 -12.20
N GLU A 8 -2.91 11.43 -12.16
CA GLU A 8 -1.50 11.25 -11.76
C GLU A 8 -1.36 11.16 -10.22
N PHE A 9 -2.36 11.67 -9.48
CA PHE A 9 -2.39 11.59 -8.02
C PHE A 9 -2.86 10.23 -7.49
N THR A 10 -3.42 9.34 -8.33
CA THR A 10 -3.73 7.98 -7.88
C THR A 10 -2.46 7.23 -7.54
N LYS A 11 -2.46 6.47 -6.44
CA LYS A 11 -1.34 5.61 -6.03
C LYS A 11 -1.80 4.17 -6.07
N SER A 12 -1.71 3.58 -7.25
CA SER A 12 -2.25 2.25 -7.56
C SER A 12 -1.33 1.09 -7.18
N GLY A 13 -0.05 1.38 -6.89
CA GLY A 13 0.99 0.38 -6.66
C GLY A 13 0.99 -0.28 -5.29
N TYR A 14 0.01 0.02 -4.43
CA TYR A 14 -0.05 -0.56 -3.08
C TYR A 14 -0.07 -2.11 -3.02
N PRO A 15 -0.60 -2.87 -4.00
CA PRO A 15 -0.56 -4.33 -3.92
C PRO A 15 0.87 -4.89 -3.98
N LEU A 16 1.79 -4.17 -4.64
CA LEU A 16 3.19 -4.56 -4.80
C LEU A 16 4.08 -4.14 -3.62
N GLY A 17 3.54 -3.34 -2.70
CA GLY A 17 4.26 -2.84 -1.52
C GLY A 17 3.55 -3.17 -0.22
N LEU A 18 3.88 -2.41 0.81
CA LEU A 18 3.27 -2.45 2.13
C LEU A 18 2.68 -1.09 2.50
N MET A 19 1.54 -1.08 3.18
CA MET A 19 0.93 0.11 3.76
C MET A 19 1.09 0.10 5.28
N LEU A 20 1.83 1.07 5.80
CA LEU A 20 2.08 1.23 7.23
C LEU A 20 1.50 2.55 7.70
N ASN A 21 0.80 2.56 8.84
CA ASN A 21 0.33 3.80 9.45
C ASN A 21 1.50 4.56 10.11
N ILE A 22 1.20 5.73 10.72
CA ILE A 22 2.23 6.53 11.39
C ILE A 22 2.85 5.84 12.63
N ARG A 23 2.27 4.75 13.14
CA ARG A 23 2.86 3.92 14.20
C ARG A 23 3.70 2.77 13.65
N GLY A 24 3.94 2.73 12.34
CA GLY A 24 4.75 1.67 11.73
C GLY A 24 4.05 0.30 11.68
N GLN A 25 2.72 0.26 11.76
CA GLN A 25 1.93 -0.98 11.73
C GLN A 25 1.18 -1.11 10.40
N ARG A 26 1.11 -2.33 9.86
CA ARG A 26 0.17 -2.65 8.77
C ARG A 26 -1.27 -2.64 9.31
N PHE A 27 -2.21 -2.25 8.47
CA PHE A 27 -3.63 -2.10 8.87
C PHE A 27 -4.63 -2.65 7.84
N VAL A 28 -4.15 -3.07 6.66
CA VAL A 28 -4.95 -3.73 5.63
C VAL A 28 -4.17 -4.86 4.97
N ASP A 29 -4.89 -5.85 4.44
CA ASP A 29 -4.33 -6.84 3.52
C ASP A 29 -4.21 -6.21 2.13
N GLU A 30 -3.03 -5.69 1.79
CA GLU A 30 -2.78 -5.03 0.50
C GLU A 30 -2.91 -6.00 -0.69
N GLY A 31 -2.90 -7.32 -0.43
CA GLY A 31 -3.10 -8.38 -1.41
C GLY A 31 -4.50 -8.99 -1.40
N PHE A 32 -5.48 -8.34 -0.77
CA PHE A 32 -6.85 -8.89 -0.65
C PHE A 32 -7.54 -9.11 -2.00
N ASP A 33 -7.46 -8.11 -2.88
CA ASP A 33 -8.04 -8.16 -4.22
C ASP A 33 -7.33 -7.21 -5.18
N LEU A 34 -7.64 -7.34 -6.48
CA LEU A 34 -7.20 -6.42 -7.51
C LEU A 34 -7.63 -4.99 -7.17
N ARG A 35 -6.75 -4.04 -7.50
CA ARG A 35 -6.89 -2.61 -7.19
C ARG A 35 -8.28 -2.02 -7.47
N ASN A 36 -8.88 -2.44 -8.58
CA ASN A 36 -10.17 -1.93 -9.06
C ASN A 36 -11.31 -2.18 -8.08
N TYR A 37 -11.17 -3.17 -7.19
CA TYR A 37 -12.18 -3.53 -6.19
C TYR A 37 -11.82 -3.06 -4.77
N THR A 38 -10.58 -2.60 -4.53
CA THR A 38 -10.07 -2.30 -3.18
C THR A 38 -9.80 -0.82 -2.93
N TYR A 39 -9.75 0.02 -3.96
CA TYR A 39 -9.37 1.45 -3.82
C TYR A 39 -10.26 2.21 -2.81
N ALA A 40 -11.58 2.05 -2.87
CA ALA A 40 -12.51 2.76 -1.96
C ALA A 40 -12.37 2.23 -0.52
N LYS A 41 -12.15 0.91 -0.36
CA LYS A 41 -11.96 0.27 0.94
C LYS A 41 -10.67 0.74 1.61
N PHE A 42 -9.58 0.85 0.86
CA PHE A 42 -8.29 1.29 1.39
C PHE A 42 -8.23 2.79 1.63
N GLY A 43 -8.89 3.61 0.79
CA GLY A 43 -9.08 5.03 1.07
C GLY A 43 -9.75 5.24 2.42
N ARG A 44 -10.86 4.53 2.68
CA ARG A 44 -11.52 4.55 3.99
C ARG A 44 -10.62 4.06 5.12
N ALA A 45 -9.91 2.95 4.93
CA ALA A 45 -9.03 2.40 5.95
C ALA A 45 -7.88 3.37 6.32
N ILE A 46 -7.36 4.14 5.36
CA ILE A 46 -6.37 5.20 5.58
C ILE A 46 -6.99 6.35 6.40
N LEU A 47 -8.22 6.76 6.11
CA LEU A 47 -8.93 7.79 6.90
C LEU A 47 -9.15 7.38 8.35
N GLU A 48 -9.30 6.08 8.61
CA GLU A 48 -9.45 5.52 9.96
C GLU A 48 -8.09 5.38 10.69
N GLN A 49 -6.95 5.60 10.01
CA GLN A 49 -5.64 5.64 10.65
C GLN A 49 -5.40 6.99 11.36
N PRO A 50 -4.51 7.05 12.36
CA PRO A 50 -4.15 8.30 13.02
C PRO A 50 -3.65 9.34 12.01
N GLU A 51 -4.13 10.57 12.17
CA GLU A 51 -3.85 11.70 11.27
C GLU A 51 -4.34 11.48 9.81
N ALA A 52 -5.10 10.42 9.53
CA ALA A 52 -5.49 9.99 8.19
C ALA A 52 -4.29 9.78 7.24
N LEU A 53 -3.17 9.28 7.78
CA LEU A 53 -1.91 9.12 7.07
C LEU A 53 -1.44 7.67 7.06
N ALA A 54 -0.84 7.30 5.94
CA ALA A 54 -0.08 6.06 5.80
C ALA A 54 1.16 6.29 4.92
N PHE A 55 2.10 5.37 5.02
CA PHE A 55 3.26 5.26 4.16
C PHE A 55 3.11 4.01 3.32
N GLN A 56 3.18 4.16 2.00
CA GLN A 56 3.37 3.02 1.10
C GLN A 56 4.86 2.81 0.89
N VAL A 57 5.35 1.58 1.06
CA VAL A 57 6.77 1.22 1.01
C VAL A 57 7.01 0.10 0.00
N TRP A 58 8.05 0.26 -0.81
CA TRP A 58 8.50 -0.69 -1.82
C TRP A 58 10.01 -0.86 -1.75
N ASP A 59 10.47 -2.04 -2.18
CA ASP A 59 11.88 -2.28 -2.46
C ASP A 59 12.22 -1.95 -3.92
N ALA A 60 13.50 -2.06 -4.29
CA ALA A 60 13.97 -1.70 -5.61
C ALA A 60 13.33 -2.54 -6.74
N GLU A 61 13.00 -3.81 -6.48
CA GLU A 61 12.37 -4.68 -7.47
C GLU A 61 10.92 -4.30 -7.70
N ALA A 62 10.15 -4.07 -6.64
CA ALA A 62 8.76 -3.65 -6.74
C ALA A 62 8.62 -2.25 -7.38
N VAL A 63 9.57 -1.34 -7.14
CA VAL A 63 9.57 -0.01 -7.78
C VAL A 63 9.61 -0.10 -9.31
N ALA A 64 10.31 -1.09 -9.89
CA ALA A 64 10.39 -1.26 -11.34
C ALA A 64 9.05 -1.63 -12.00
N TRP A 65 8.07 -2.09 -11.21
CA TRP A 65 6.72 -2.42 -11.67
C TRP A 65 5.72 -1.27 -11.46
N LEU A 66 6.13 -0.18 -10.81
CA LEU A 66 5.28 0.98 -10.59
C LEU A 66 5.09 1.76 -11.90
N ARG A 67 3.90 2.30 -12.09
CA ARG A 67 3.56 3.14 -13.25
C ARG A 67 4.28 4.47 -13.14
N GLU A 68 5.08 4.84 -14.15
CA GLU A 68 5.81 6.10 -14.14
C GLU A 68 4.86 7.30 -14.00
N GLU A 69 3.70 7.28 -14.66
CA GLU A 69 2.75 8.41 -14.65
C GLU A 69 2.27 8.76 -13.24
N GLU A 70 2.09 7.76 -12.38
CA GLU A 70 1.65 7.95 -11.00
C GLU A 70 2.82 8.25 -10.06
N TYR A 71 4.02 7.78 -10.38
CA TYR A 71 5.15 7.82 -9.47
C TYR A 71 6.31 8.66 -10.03
N ARG A 72 6.11 9.62 -10.93
CA ARG A 72 7.19 10.52 -11.34
C ARG A 72 7.49 11.59 -10.28
N ASP A 73 8.73 12.05 -10.26
CA ASP A 73 9.27 12.91 -9.19
C ASP A 73 8.62 14.30 -9.14
N ASP A 74 8.01 14.75 -10.25
CA ASP A 74 7.24 16.01 -10.35
C ASP A 74 5.84 15.92 -9.75
N ILE A 75 5.33 14.71 -9.51
CA ILE A 75 3.97 14.46 -9.00
C ILE A 75 3.97 14.00 -7.54
N VAL A 76 4.97 13.21 -7.15
CA VAL A 76 5.01 12.62 -5.81
C VAL A 76 6.37 12.79 -5.15
N ARG A 77 6.36 13.26 -3.90
CA ARG A 77 7.56 13.28 -3.07
C ARG A 77 7.90 11.84 -2.65
N LYS A 78 8.97 11.30 -3.24
CA LYS A 78 9.54 10.01 -2.84
C LYS A 78 10.59 10.19 -1.76
N ILE A 79 10.51 9.34 -0.76
CA ILE A 79 11.53 9.23 0.29
C ILE A 79 12.32 7.97 -0.05
N ARG A 80 13.61 8.13 -0.35
CA ARG A 80 14.50 7.03 -0.74
C ARG A 80 15.61 6.83 0.28
N ALA A 81 15.99 5.58 0.51
CA ALA A 81 17.06 5.20 1.42
C ALA A 81 17.70 3.88 0.97
N GLU A 82 18.97 3.66 1.32
CA GLU A 82 19.70 2.43 0.97
C GLU A 82 19.41 1.29 1.95
N SER A 83 19.02 1.62 3.18
CA SER A 83 18.61 0.66 4.21
C SER A 83 17.22 0.95 4.77
N LEU A 84 16.61 -0.04 5.42
CA LEU A 84 15.32 0.13 6.10
C LEU A 84 15.44 1.04 7.32
N GLU A 85 16.60 1.00 8.00
CA GLU A 85 16.92 1.85 9.15
C GLU A 85 16.98 3.32 8.73
N GLU A 86 17.72 3.63 7.66
CA GLU A 86 17.79 4.98 7.08
C GLU A 86 16.42 5.42 6.56
N LEU A 87 15.64 4.50 5.96
CA LEU A 87 14.28 4.80 5.56
C LEU A 87 13.42 5.20 6.76
N ALA A 88 13.48 4.45 7.85
CA ALA A 88 12.69 4.69 9.05
C ALA A 88 13.04 6.06 9.70
N GLU A 89 14.32 6.45 9.69
CA GLU A 89 14.77 7.77 10.13
C GLU A 89 14.17 8.88 9.25
N LYS A 90 14.29 8.77 7.92
CA LYS A 90 13.71 9.74 6.99
C LYS A 90 12.18 9.81 7.09
N LEU A 91 11.52 8.67 7.31
CA LEU A 91 10.08 8.63 7.53
C LEU A 91 9.68 9.30 8.87
N ALA A 92 10.55 9.28 9.88
CA ALA A 92 10.30 9.94 11.16
C ALA A 92 10.20 11.46 10.99
N GLU A 93 11.04 12.04 10.13
CA GLU A 93 10.98 13.46 9.74
C GLU A 93 9.66 13.80 9.02
N GLU A 94 9.02 12.80 8.40
CA GLU A 94 7.79 12.93 7.63
C GLU A 94 6.52 12.54 8.39
N GLY A 95 6.64 12.22 9.69
CA GLY A 95 5.52 11.96 10.59
C GLY A 95 5.41 10.53 11.11
N LEU A 96 6.34 9.63 10.80
CA LEU A 96 6.41 8.32 11.45
C LEU A 96 6.77 8.51 12.93
N ARG A 97 5.90 8.01 13.81
CA ARG A 97 6.02 8.15 15.28
C ARG A 97 6.85 7.04 15.92
N GLU A 98 6.86 5.85 15.31
CA GLU A 98 7.47 4.66 15.89
C GLU A 98 8.39 3.92 14.89
N PRO A 99 9.62 4.44 14.63
CA PRO A 99 10.56 3.83 13.68
C PRO A 99 10.93 2.38 14.01
N GLN A 100 11.03 2.05 15.30
CA GLN A 100 11.35 0.69 15.74
C GLN A 100 10.20 -0.30 15.47
N GLN A 101 8.95 0.14 15.62
CA GLN A 101 7.78 -0.68 15.26
C GLN A 101 7.72 -0.89 13.75
N PHE A 102 8.03 0.13 12.95
CA PHE A 102 8.14 0.03 11.50
C PHE A 102 9.13 -1.06 11.06
N LEU A 103 10.35 -1.04 11.61
CA LEU A 103 11.37 -2.05 11.30
C LEU A 103 10.94 -3.45 11.70
N ARG A 104 10.34 -3.62 12.89
CA ARG A 104 9.80 -4.91 13.35
C ARG A 104 8.74 -5.44 12.40
N THR A 105 7.77 -4.61 12.03
CA THR A 105 6.69 -4.98 11.11
C THR A 105 7.23 -5.49 9.77
N ILE A 106 8.22 -4.81 9.18
CA ILE A 106 8.81 -5.23 7.90
C ILE A 106 9.62 -6.52 8.06
N ASN A 107 10.37 -6.67 9.15
CA ASN A 107 11.14 -7.87 9.43
C ASN A 107 10.25 -9.10 9.63
N ASP A 108 9.17 -8.97 10.39
CA ASP A 108 8.18 -10.03 10.63
C ASP A 108 7.47 -10.40 9.32
N TYR A 109 7.10 -9.39 8.53
CA TYR A 109 6.53 -9.60 7.20
C TYR A 109 7.49 -10.38 6.29
N ASN A 110 8.76 -9.96 6.21
CA ASN A 110 9.76 -10.62 5.39
C ASN A 110 10.01 -12.07 5.82
N ALA A 111 9.97 -12.34 7.14
CA ALA A 111 10.07 -13.70 7.66
C ALA A 111 8.89 -14.57 7.22
N ALA A 112 7.66 -14.04 7.29
CA ALA A 112 6.46 -14.75 6.84
C ALA A 112 6.47 -15.03 5.33
N VAL A 113 6.89 -14.06 4.50
CA VAL A 113 7.05 -14.25 3.05
C VAL A 113 8.06 -15.36 2.75
N ARG A 114 9.20 -15.39 3.45
CA ARG A 114 10.20 -16.46 3.28
C ARG A 114 9.66 -17.83 3.71
N ALA A 115 8.91 -17.90 4.81
CA ALA A 115 8.29 -19.12 5.28
C ALA A 115 7.30 -19.67 4.24
N HIS A 116 6.47 -18.80 3.68
CA HIS A 116 5.55 -19.14 2.59
C HIS A 116 6.28 -19.65 1.34
N ARG A 117 7.26 -18.90 0.83
CA ARG A 117 8.01 -19.30 -0.37
C ARG A 117 8.74 -20.63 -0.22
N LYS A 118 9.15 -20.98 1.01
CA LYS A 118 9.77 -22.28 1.29
C LYS A 118 8.77 -23.44 1.23
N GLU A 119 7.52 -23.20 1.59
CA GLU A 119 6.43 -24.18 1.52
C GLU A 119 5.84 -24.29 0.10
N TYR A 120 5.80 -23.18 -0.63
CA TYR A 120 5.26 -23.08 -1.99
C TYR A 120 6.33 -22.60 -2.99
N PRO A 121 7.37 -23.41 -3.30
CA PRO A 121 8.49 -22.98 -4.14
C PRO A 121 8.11 -22.75 -5.61
N ASP A 122 7.04 -23.37 -6.09
CA ASP A 122 6.58 -23.25 -7.47
C ASP A 122 5.66 -22.04 -7.70
N ALA A 123 5.25 -21.34 -6.64
CA ALA A 123 4.41 -20.16 -6.74
C ALA A 123 5.19 -19.00 -7.40
N LYS A 124 4.59 -18.38 -8.42
CA LYS A 124 5.19 -17.30 -9.20
C LYS A 124 4.38 -16.02 -9.04
N LEU A 125 5.08 -14.89 -9.07
CA LEU A 125 4.45 -13.58 -9.11
C LEU A 125 3.67 -13.45 -10.41
N ASP A 126 2.36 -13.21 -10.31
CA ASP A 126 1.52 -12.82 -11.44
C ASP A 126 0.63 -11.64 -11.03
N PRO A 127 0.99 -10.40 -11.42
CA PRO A 127 0.22 -9.20 -11.06
C PRO A 127 -1.19 -9.16 -11.65
N SER A 128 -1.51 -10.03 -12.62
CA SER A 128 -2.80 -10.03 -13.33
C SER A 128 -3.87 -10.87 -12.65
N ILE A 129 -3.48 -11.78 -11.75
CA ILE A 129 -4.38 -12.69 -11.02
C ILE A 129 -4.03 -12.73 -9.54
N LYS A 130 -4.95 -13.28 -8.73
CA LYS A 130 -4.65 -13.65 -7.34
C LYS A 130 -3.66 -14.81 -7.33
N ASP A 131 -2.37 -14.49 -7.26
CA ASP A 131 -1.26 -15.41 -7.44
C ASP A 131 -0.99 -16.35 -6.25
N GLY A 132 -1.65 -16.11 -5.12
CA GLY A 132 -1.48 -16.89 -3.89
C GLY A 132 -0.12 -16.70 -3.23
N LEU A 133 0.73 -15.79 -3.69
CA LEU A 133 1.94 -15.43 -2.96
C LEU A 133 1.54 -14.70 -1.69
N SER A 134 1.62 -15.38 -0.54
CA SER A 134 1.08 -14.88 0.70
C SER A 134 2.10 -14.83 1.84
N THR A 135 1.62 -14.41 3.01
CA THR A 135 2.34 -14.44 4.30
C THR A 135 1.80 -15.52 5.24
N GLN A 136 1.00 -16.45 4.71
CA GLN A 136 0.27 -17.47 5.48
C GLN A 136 0.80 -18.86 5.15
N SER A 137 1.56 -19.46 6.06
CA SER A 137 2.14 -20.79 5.87
C SER A 137 1.91 -21.66 7.10
N SER A 138 2.11 -22.97 6.98
CA SER A 138 2.02 -23.90 8.12
C SER A 138 3.02 -23.59 9.24
N ARG A 139 4.12 -22.91 8.92
CA ARG A 139 5.21 -22.60 9.86
C ARG A 139 5.12 -21.21 10.47
N MET A 140 4.50 -20.28 9.77
CA MET A 140 4.40 -18.88 10.17
C MET A 140 3.21 -18.23 9.47
N ALA A 141 2.42 -17.50 10.24
CA ALA A 141 1.27 -16.75 9.78
C ALA A 141 1.27 -15.40 10.50
N LEU A 142 1.02 -14.33 9.75
CA LEU A 142 0.79 -13.01 10.33
C LEU A 142 -0.69 -12.87 10.69
N GLU A 143 -0.99 -12.16 11.77
CA GLU A 143 -2.37 -11.82 12.15
C GLU A 143 -3.10 -11.07 11.02
N LEU A 144 -2.42 -10.09 10.43
CA LEU A 144 -2.87 -9.42 9.22
C LEU A 144 -2.21 -10.06 7.99
N PRO A 145 -2.93 -10.84 7.19
CA PRO A 145 -2.37 -11.45 6.00
C PRO A 145 -1.99 -10.39 4.97
N LYS A 146 -1.03 -10.76 4.14
CA LYS A 146 -0.97 -10.33 2.75
C LYS A 146 -1.32 -11.56 1.92
N SER A 147 -2.50 -11.57 1.30
CA SER A 147 -3.07 -12.80 0.72
C SER A 147 -2.54 -13.13 -0.68
N ASN A 148 -2.07 -12.12 -1.41
CA ASN A 148 -1.51 -12.23 -2.77
C ASN A 148 -0.37 -11.22 -2.97
N TRP A 149 0.45 -11.45 -3.99
CA TRP A 149 1.56 -10.60 -4.41
C TRP A 149 2.53 -10.26 -3.27
N ALA A 150 2.73 -11.19 -2.32
CA ALA A 150 3.62 -11.00 -1.20
C ALA A 150 5.09 -11.06 -1.64
N LEU A 151 5.63 -9.88 -1.94
CA LEU A 151 7.04 -9.66 -2.25
C LEU A 151 7.81 -9.27 -0.99
N PRO A 152 9.01 -9.83 -0.75
CA PRO A 152 9.84 -9.42 0.37
C PRO A 152 10.36 -8.00 0.13
N VAL A 153 10.43 -7.20 1.18
CA VAL A 153 10.99 -5.85 1.16
C VAL A 153 12.39 -5.90 1.74
N VAL A 154 13.38 -6.27 0.92
CA VAL A 154 14.75 -6.55 1.39
C VAL A 154 15.86 -5.93 0.56
N LYS A 155 15.56 -5.42 -0.64
CA LYS A 155 16.57 -4.92 -1.58
C LYS A 155 16.47 -3.41 -1.76
N GLY A 156 17.49 -2.69 -1.30
CA GLY A 156 17.63 -1.26 -1.52
C GLY A 156 17.93 -0.91 -3.00
N PRO A 157 17.72 0.36 -3.42
CA PRO A 157 17.17 1.45 -2.61
C PRO A 157 15.67 1.26 -2.34
N PHE A 158 15.27 1.45 -1.09
CA PHE A 158 13.86 1.43 -0.69
C PHE A 158 13.22 2.76 -1.05
N THR A 159 11.95 2.71 -1.46
CA THR A 159 11.15 3.90 -1.75
C THR A 159 9.91 3.90 -0.88
N ALA A 160 9.63 5.03 -0.24
CA ALA A 160 8.39 5.26 0.45
C ALA A 160 7.68 6.52 -0.08
N VAL A 161 6.36 6.47 -0.05
CA VAL A 161 5.48 7.60 -0.37
C VAL A 161 4.48 7.78 0.75
N ARG A 162 4.37 9.00 1.24
CA ARG A 162 3.30 9.40 2.17
C ARG A 162 1.99 9.54 1.41
N VAL A 163 0.95 8.90 1.91
CA VAL A 163 -0.39 8.88 1.29
C VAL A 163 -1.47 9.25 2.31
N THR A 164 -2.53 9.87 1.79
CA THR A 164 -3.80 10.10 2.47
C THR A 164 -4.93 9.82 1.48
N SER A 165 -6.17 9.69 1.97
CA SER A 165 -7.31 9.50 1.08
C SER A 165 -7.70 10.83 0.44
N GLY A 166 -7.68 10.88 -0.90
CA GLY A 166 -8.30 11.96 -1.67
C GLY A 166 -9.78 11.67 -1.96
N ILE A 167 -10.60 12.73 -2.04
CA ILE A 167 -11.99 12.61 -2.50
C ILE A 167 -12.01 12.62 -4.02
N THR A 168 -12.51 11.54 -4.65
CA THR A 168 -12.68 11.48 -6.11
C THR A 168 -14.09 11.88 -6.54
N PHE A 169 -15.12 11.37 -5.86
CA PHE A 169 -16.52 11.74 -6.07
C PHE A 169 -17.31 11.43 -4.79
N SER A 170 -18.46 12.09 -4.62
CA SER A 170 -19.41 11.80 -3.55
C SER A 170 -20.66 11.15 -4.12
N PHE A 171 -21.19 10.13 -3.45
CA PHE A 171 -22.52 9.59 -3.76
C PHE A 171 -23.65 10.43 -3.13
N GLY A 172 -23.30 11.39 -2.26
CA GLY A 172 -24.24 12.36 -1.72
C GLY A 172 -24.66 13.38 -2.78
N GLY A 173 -25.96 13.64 -2.81
CA GLY A 173 -26.59 14.64 -3.67
C GLY A 173 -27.97 14.98 -3.12
N LEU A 174 -28.72 15.81 -3.85
CA LEU A 174 -30.12 16.06 -3.52
C LEU A 174 -30.90 14.75 -3.61
N ALA A 175 -31.81 14.52 -2.66
CA ALA A 175 -32.75 13.41 -2.75
C ALA A 175 -33.62 13.64 -3.99
N VAL A 176 -33.72 12.63 -4.86
CA VAL A 176 -34.53 12.71 -6.08
C VAL A 176 -35.49 11.54 -6.14
N GLU A 177 -36.69 11.81 -6.67
CA GLU A 177 -37.62 10.75 -7.03
C GLU A 177 -37.02 9.90 -8.18
N PRO A 178 -36.93 8.56 -8.07
CA PRO A 178 -36.21 7.73 -9.03
C PRO A 178 -36.72 7.76 -10.47
N THR A 179 -37.97 8.16 -10.69
CA THR A 179 -38.62 8.11 -12.01
C THR A 179 -38.60 9.46 -12.73
N THR A 180 -38.86 10.57 -12.02
CA THR A 180 -38.90 11.91 -12.62
C THR A 180 -37.62 12.72 -12.39
N ALA A 181 -36.73 12.27 -11.50
CA ALA A 181 -35.56 13.02 -11.03
C ALA A 181 -35.91 14.37 -10.34
N ASN A 182 -37.16 14.55 -9.90
CA ASN A 182 -37.57 15.72 -9.11
C ASN A 182 -36.95 15.68 -7.71
N VAL A 183 -36.55 16.84 -7.20
CA VAL A 183 -35.99 16.97 -5.84
C VAL A 183 -37.08 16.76 -4.79
N VAL A 184 -36.75 16.02 -3.72
CA VAL A 184 -37.61 15.73 -2.56
C VAL A 184 -37.21 16.55 -1.35
#